data_AF-A0AAD5S4W1-F1
#
_entry.id   AF-A0AAD5S4W1-F1
#
_cell.length_a   1.000
_cell.length_b   1.000
_cell.length_c   1.000
_cell.angle_alpha   90.00
_cell.angle_beta   90.00
_cell.angle_gamma   90.00
#
_symmetry.space_group_name_H-M   'P 1'
#
loop_
_entity.id
_entity.type
_entity.pdbx_description
1 polymer ?
#
loop_
_entity_poly.entity_id
_entity_poly.type
_entity_poly.pdbx_seq_one_letter_code
_entity_poly.pdbx_strand_id
1 'polypeptide(L)' 'MALSKELNAELTGLRSEKSKLESEMSRIPASGGLGKVRRRKEELESQLDDIDRKLGAVRKRMKDLGMF' A
#
# COMPACT_ATOMS: atom_id res chain seq x y z
N MET A 1 13.39 16.68 15.81
CA MET A 1 13.15 15.74 14.69
C MET A 1 12.14 14.64 15.09
N ALA A 2 10.94 15.00 15.54
CA ALA A 2 9.88 14.02 15.84
C ALA A 2 9.05 13.70 14.56
N LEU A 3 8.61 14.75 13.88
CA LEU A 3 7.85 14.67 12.62
C LEU A 3 8.56 13.84 11.53
N SER A 4 9.88 14.00 11.38
CA SER A 4 10.66 13.21 10.42
C SER A 4 10.70 11.72 10.75
N LYS A 5 10.66 11.35 12.04
CA LYS A 5 10.60 9.94 12.46
C LYS A 5 9.21 9.38 12.23
N GLU A 6 8.16 10.15 12.50
CA GLU A 6 6.77 9.78 12.25
C GLU A 6 6.51 9.53 10.76
N LEU A 7 6.92 10.44 9.87
CA LEU A 7 6.75 10.27 8.43
C LEU A 7 7.53 9.06 7.88
N ASN A 8 8.73 8.80 8.40
CA ASN A 8 9.49 7.60 8.04
C ASN A 8 8.83 6.31 8.56
N ALA A 9 8.27 6.33 9.76
CA ALA A 9 7.51 5.21 10.31
C ALA A 9 6.23 4.95 9.50
N GLU A 10 5.50 6.00 9.11
CA GLU A 10 4.32 5.92 8.25
C GLU A 10 4.69 5.35 6.87
N LEU A 11 5.77 5.85 6.25
CA LEU A 11 6.27 5.34 4.97
C LEU A 11 6.65 3.86 5.04
N THR A 12 7.31 3.44 6.11
CA THR A 12 7.72 2.04 6.33
C THR A 12 6.50 1.15 6.59
N GLY A 13 5.54 1.63 7.37
CA GLY A 13 4.28 0.94 7.63
C GLY A 13 3.47 0.70 6.35
N LEU A 14 3.28 1.75 5.55
CA LEU A 14 2.58 1.67 4.27
C LEU A 14 3.28 0.73 3.28
N ARG A 15 4.63 0.72 3.24
CA ARG A 15 5.40 -0.24 2.42
C ARG A 15 5.21 -1.69 2.89
N SER A 16 5.18 -1.91 4.19
CA SER A 16 4.92 -3.25 4.75
C SER A 16 3.50 -3.72 4.44
N GLU A 17 2.52 -2.84 4.57
CA GLU A 17 1.12 -3.11 4.24
C GLU A 17 0.96 -3.44 2.74
N LYS A 18 1.58 -2.64 1.86
CA LYS A 18 1.63 -2.92 0.42
C LYS A 18 2.17 -4.31 0.12
N SER A 19 3.33 -4.66 0.70
CA SER A 19 3.96 -5.97 0.49
C SER A 19 3.08 -7.14 0.96
N LYS A 20 2.33 -6.96 2.06
CA LYS A 20 1.36 -7.97 2.54
C LYS A 20 0.22 -8.16 1.55
N LEU A 21 -0.36 -7.08 1.03
CA LEU A 21 -1.45 -7.14 0.05
C LEU A 21 -0.99 -7.75 -1.28
N GLU A 22 0.20 -7.37 -1.78
CA GLU A 22 0.80 -8.00 -2.97
C GLU A 22 1.03 -9.50 -2.76
N SER A 23 1.50 -9.89 -1.57
CA SER A 23 1.66 -11.30 -1.22
C SER A 23 0.32 -12.03 -1.18
N GLU A 24 -0.73 -11.41 -0.63
CA GLU A 24 -2.07 -11.99 -0.61
C GLU A 24 -2.63 -12.16 -2.03
N MET A 25 -2.46 -11.13 -2.87
CA MET A 25 -2.89 -11.15 -4.26
C MET A 25 -2.15 -12.22 -5.08
N SER A 26 -0.85 -12.43 -4.82
CA SER A 26 -0.05 -13.47 -5.48
C SER A 26 -0.51 -14.90 -5.13
N ARG A 27 -1.17 -15.08 -3.98
CA ARG A 27 -1.72 -16.37 -3.54
C ARG A 27 -3.09 -16.66 -4.15
N ILE A 28 -3.72 -15.69 -4.80
CA ILE A 28 -5.00 -15.89 -5.46
C ILE A 28 -4.79 -16.78 -6.69
N PRO A 29 -5.45 -17.94 -6.79
CA PRO A 29 -5.30 -18.81 -7.94
C PRO A 29 -5.83 -18.15 -9.22
N ALA A 30 -5.00 -18.09 -10.25
CA ALA A 30 -5.32 -17.48 -11.55
C ALA A 30 -6.50 -18.15 -12.28
N SER A 31 -6.82 -19.40 -11.95
CA SER A 31 -7.86 -20.22 -12.56
C SER A 31 -9.16 -20.34 -11.73
N GLY A 32 -9.31 -19.58 -10.65
CA GLY A 32 -10.46 -19.68 -9.75
C GLY A 32 -11.73 -19.02 -10.29
N GLY A 33 -12.52 -19.75 -11.08
CA GLY A 33 -13.82 -19.35 -11.65
C GLY A 33 -14.97 -19.15 -10.65
N LEU A 34 -14.75 -18.38 -9.58
CA LEU A 34 -15.76 -18.06 -8.57
C LEU A 34 -15.84 -16.55 -8.41
N GLY A 35 -17.04 -15.96 -8.54
CA GLY A 35 -17.25 -14.51 -8.36
C GLY A 35 -16.71 -13.96 -7.02
N LYS A 36 -16.54 -14.81 -6.00
CA LYS A 36 -15.87 -14.48 -4.74
C LYS A 36 -14.36 -14.20 -4.91
N VAL A 37 -13.67 -14.99 -5.73
CA VAL A 37 -12.23 -14.80 -6.03
C VAL A 37 -12.02 -13.49 -6.78
N ARG A 38 -12.87 -13.21 -7.78
CA ARG A 38 -12.86 -11.94 -8.50
C ARG A 38 -13.07 -10.74 -7.58
N ARG A 39 -14.10 -10.78 -6.73
CA ARG A 39 -14.37 -9.70 -5.76
C ARG A 39 -13.21 -9.51 -4.78
N ARG A 40 -12.59 -10.60 -4.32
CA ARG A 40 -11.41 -10.50 -3.43
C ARG A 40 -10.23 -9.85 -4.14
N LYS A 41 -10.00 -10.17 -5.42
CA LYS A 41 -8.96 -9.53 -6.23
C LYS A 41 -9.23 -8.03 -6.41
N GLU A 42 -10.46 -7.66 -6.76
CA GLU A 42 -10.89 -6.26 -6.92
C GLU A 42 -10.74 -5.48 -5.59
N GLU A 43 -11.08 -6.08 -4.45
CA GLU A 43 -10.83 -5.48 -3.12
C GLU A 43 -9.34 -5.24 -2.86
N LEU A 44 -8.49 -6.25 -3.11
CA LEU A 44 -7.04 -6.12 -2.89
C LEU A 44 -6.42 -5.08 -3.83
N GLU A 45 -6.86 -5.02 -5.09
CA GLU A 45 -6.46 -3.98 -6.05
C GLU A 45 -6.85 -2.59 -5.55
N SER A 46 -8.10 -2.41 -5.07
CA SER A 46 -8.54 -1.15 -4.48
C SER A 46 -7.73 -0.75 -3.25
N GLN A 47 -7.39 -1.71 -2.38
CA GLN A 47 -6.57 -1.44 -1.20
C GLN A 47 -5.13 -1.06 -1.57
N LEU A 48 -4.55 -1.68 -2.60
CA LEU A 48 -3.24 -1.32 -3.12
C LEU A 48 -3.21 0.10 -3.70
N ASP A 49 -4.24 0.47 -4.47
CA ASP A 49 -4.38 1.82 -5.01
C ASP A 49 -4.45 2.87 -3.90
N ASP A 50 -5.18 2.59 -2.82
CA ASP A 50 -5.28 3.50 -1.68
C ASP A 50 -3.96 3.62 -0.91
N ILE A 51 -3.20 2.53 -0.76
CA ILE A 51 -1.86 2.59 -0.17
C ILE A 51 -0.91 3.40 -1.04
N ASP A 52 -0.98 3.25 -2.36
CA ASP A 52 -0.12 4.02 -3.28
C ASP A 52 -0.43 5.52 -3.23
N ARG A 53 -1.71 5.89 -3.11
CA ARG A 53 -2.13 7.28 -2.86
C ARG A 53 -1.55 7.82 -1.55
N LYS A 54 -1.66 7.05 -0.45
CA LYS A 54 -1.09 7.41 0.86
C LYS A 54 0.43 7.55 0.80
N LEU A 55 1.13 6.61 0.16
CA LEU A 55 2.58 6.68 -0.04
C LEU A 55 2.99 7.91 -0.87
N GLY A 56 2.19 8.28 -1.87
CA GLY A 56 2.39 9.51 -2.63
C GLY A 56 2.25 10.76 -1.75
N ALA A 57 1.22 10.81 -0.91
CA ALA A 57 0.98 11.92 0.01
C ALA A 57 2.10 12.06 1.05
N VAL A 58 2.56 10.97 1.66
CA VAL A 58 3.66 10.95 2.62
C VAL A 58 4.97 11.40 1.96
N ARG A 59 5.28 10.88 0.77
CA ARG A 59 6.47 11.30 0.01
C ARG A 59 6.44 12.78 -0.36
N LYS A 60 5.27 13.30 -0.75
CA LYS A 60 5.09 14.73 -1.03
C LYS A 60 5.37 15.56 0.22
N ARG A 61 4.76 15.22 1.36
CA ARG A 61 5.00 15.90 2.65
C ARG A 61 6.48 15.89 3.04
N MET A 62 7.17 14.75 2.90
CA MET A 62 8.60 14.64 3.17
C MET A 62 9.43 15.55 2.25
N LYS A 63 9.07 15.64 0.96
CA LYS A 63 9.72 16.57 0.01
C LYS A 63 9.49 18.02 0.38
N ASP A 64 8.26 18.40 0.73
CA ASP A 64 7.91 19.76 1.15
C ASP A 64 8.67 20.18 2.43
N LEU A 65 9.03 19.21 3.27
CA LEU A 65 9.84 19.39 4.49
C LEU A 65 11.36 19.33 4.24
N GLY A 66 11.81 19.20 2.98
CA GLY A 66 13.24 19.14 2.65
C GLY A 66 13.95 17.88 3.17
N MET A 67 13.21 16.78 3.32
CA MET A 67 13.77 15.50 3.80
C MET A 67 14.40 14.64 2.68
N PHE A 68 14.56 15.21 1.48
CA PHE A 68 15.17 14.62 0.29
C PHE A 68 16.18 15.57 -0.32
#